data_AF-A0A4R6USN7-F1
#
_entry.id   AF-A0A4R6USN7-F1
#
_cell.length_a   1.000
_cell.length_b   1.000
_cell.length_c   1.000
_cell.angle_alpha   90.00
_cell.angle_beta   90.00
_cell.angle_gamma   90.00
#
_symmetry.space_group_name_H-M   'P 1'
#
loop_
_entity.id
_entity.type
_entity.pdbx_description
1 polymer ?
#
loop_
_entity_poly.entity_id
_entity_poly.type
_entity_poly.pdbx_seq_one_letter_code
_entity_poly.pdbx_strand_id
1 'polypeptide(L)'
;MIYHLVPIEKWKSDPERPYTPASLERDGFVHGAADEKMTLRVANAFFRDPPSPVVALVIDEAGLSSEVRDEKAVPTPPGFSEGVTFRHVYGPIERSAVVALLDLECDDQGCYTALVPRG
;
A
#
# COMPACT_ATOMS: atom_id res chain seq x y z
N MET A 1 -4.93 9.59 5.86
CA MET A 1 -3.90 9.13 4.90
C MET A 1 -3.83 7.61 4.96
N ILE A 2 -3.65 6.97 3.82
CA ILE A 2 -3.54 5.52 3.65
C ILE A 2 -2.32 5.24 2.78
N TYR A 3 -1.54 4.22 3.13
CA TYR A 3 -0.32 3.86 2.41
C TYR A 3 -0.51 2.51 1.71
N HIS A 4 -0.46 2.50 0.38
CA HIS A 4 -0.60 1.28 -0.41
C HIS A 4 0.71 0.93 -1.13
N LEU A 5 1.26 -0.25 -0.85
CA LEU A 5 2.47 -0.75 -1.51
C LEU A 5 2.13 -1.45 -2.82
N VAL A 6 2.84 -1.07 -3.87
CA VAL A 6 2.59 -1.59 -5.22
C VAL A 6 3.85 -1.56 -6.08
N PRO A 7 4.09 -2.56 -6.95
CA PRO A 7 5.04 -2.40 -8.05
C PRO A 7 4.69 -1.21 -8.93
N ILE A 8 5.64 -0.32 -9.20
CA ILE A 8 5.36 0.95 -9.90
C ILE A 8 4.68 0.77 -11.27
N GLU A 9 5.03 -0.31 -11.98
CA GLU A 9 4.43 -0.63 -13.28
C GLU A 9 2.94 -1.00 -13.17
N LYS A 10 2.52 -1.60 -12.05
CA LYS A 10 1.10 -1.90 -11.81
C LYS A 10 0.31 -0.63 -11.53
N TRP A 11 0.89 0.33 -10.82
CA TRP A 11 0.27 1.64 -10.67
C TRP A 11 0.14 2.37 -12.01
N LYS A 12 1.18 2.31 -12.87
CA LYS A 12 1.23 3.02 -14.15
C LYS A 12 0.43 2.38 -15.29
N SER A 13 -0.10 1.17 -15.12
CA SER A 13 -0.64 0.39 -16.25
C SER A 13 -1.84 1.01 -16.95
N ASP A 14 -2.66 1.78 -16.23
CA ASP A 14 -3.82 2.48 -16.81
C ASP A 14 -4.04 3.83 -16.11
N PRO A 15 -3.24 4.86 -16.45
CA PRO A 15 -3.20 6.13 -15.71
C PRO A 15 -4.48 6.96 -15.84
N GLU A 16 -5.30 6.70 -16.87
CA GLU A 16 -6.53 7.44 -17.15
C GLU A 16 -7.74 6.90 -16.36
N ARG A 17 -7.58 5.79 -15.64
CA ARG A 17 -8.65 5.17 -14.85
C ARG A 17 -8.31 5.15 -13.35
N PRO A 18 -9.33 5.12 -12.48
CA PRO A 18 -9.13 4.74 -11.09
C PRO A 18 -8.32 3.45 -10.97
N TYR A 19 -7.41 3.40 -10.02
CA TYR A 19 -6.53 2.27 -9.83
C TYR A 19 -7.27 1.12 -9.13
N THR A 20 -7.24 -0.05 -9.78
CA THR A 20 -7.91 -1.28 -9.30
C THR A 20 -6.87 -2.40 -9.17
N PRO A 21 -6.21 -2.55 -8.00
CA PRO A 21 -5.27 -3.65 -7.78
C PRO A 21 -6.00 -4.99 -7.74
N ALA A 22 -5.26 -6.09 -7.98
CA ALA A 22 -5.81 -7.45 -7.92
C ALA A 22 -6.46 -7.81 -6.57
N SER A 23 -6.06 -7.17 -5.46
CA SER A 23 -6.71 -7.40 -4.17
C SER A 23 -8.16 -6.94 -4.15
N LEU A 24 -8.52 -5.91 -4.94
CA LEU A 24 -9.90 -5.44 -4.99
C LEU A 24 -10.83 -6.52 -5.57
N GLU A 25 -10.37 -7.24 -6.59
CA GLU A 25 -11.11 -8.37 -7.17
C GLU A 25 -11.08 -9.60 -6.26
N ARG A 26 -9.91 -9.94 -5.72
CA ARG A 26 -9.71 -11.17 -4.93
C ARG A 26 -10.31 -11.10 -3.52
N ASP A 27 -10.10 -9.98 -2.84
CA ASP A 27 -10.38 -9.82 -1.41
C ASP A 27 -11.58 -8.88 -1.17
N GLY A 28 -11.98 -8.11 -2.19
CA GLY A 28 -13.05 -7.11 -2.12
C GLY A 28 -12.59 -5.72 -1.66
N PHE A 29 -11.29 -5.53 -1.41
CA PHE A 29 -10.73 -4.25 -0.97
C PHE A 29 -9.26 -4.06 -1.35
N VAL A 30 -8.81 -2.81 -1.30
CA VAL A 30 -7.41 -2.43 -1.43
C VAL A 30 -6.76 -2.40 -0.05
N HIS A 31 -5.70 -3.18 0.12
CA HIS A 31 -4.91 -3.19 1.35
C HIS A 31 -4.10 -1.91 1.51
N GLY A 32 -4.15 -1.30 2.69
CA GLY A 32 -3.33 -0.16 3.04
C GLY A 32 -2.87 -0.21 4.50
N ALA A 33 -1.81 0.52 4.77
CA ALA A 33 -1.31 0.77 6.12
C ALA A 33 -1.74 2.17 6.60
N ALA A 34 -1.85 2.32 7.92
CA ALA A 34 -2.24 3.58 8.55
C ALA A 34 -1.11 4.63 8.59
N ASP A 35 0.14 4.19 8.59
CA ASP A 35 1.32 5.05 8.70
C ASP A 35 2.55 4.44 8.01
N GLU A 36 3.62 5.22 7.91
CA GLU A 36 4.89 4.83 7.28
C GLU A 36 5.55 3.64 8.01
N LYS A 37 5.49 3.61 9.34
CA LYS A 37 6.11 2.55 10.15
C LYS A 37 5.46 1.19 9.85
N MET A 38 4.13 1.16 9.78
CA MET A 38 3.38 -0.03 9.40
C MET A 38 3.65 -0.40 7.94
N THR A 39 3.73 0.60 7.05
CA THR A 39 4.10 0.39 5.64
C THR A 39 5.45 -0.31 5.50
N LEU A 40 6.49 0.14 6.21
CA LEU A 40 7.81 -0.50 6.19
C LEU A 40 7.79 -1.93 6.74
N ARG A 41 6.97 -2.21 7.77
CA ARG A 41 6.77 -3.59 8.25
C ARG A 41 6.13 -4.47 7.18
N VAL A 42 5.12 -3.98 6.46
CA VAL A 42 4.48 -4.69 5.35
C VAL A 42 5.47 -4.90 4.21
N ALA A 43 6.26 -3.89 3.85
CA ALA A 43 7.30 -3.98 2.83
C ALA A 43 8.29 -5.11 3.14
N ASN A 44 8.82 -5.15 4.37
CA ASN A 44 9.77 -6.17 4.80
C ASN A 44 9.16 -7.57 4.92
N ALA A 45 7.85 -7.68 5.14
CA ALA A 45 7.16 -8.97 5.22
C ALA A 45 6.86 -9.56 3.83
N PHE A 46 6.46 -8.73 2.86
CA PHE A 46 5.85 -9.19 1.60
C PHE A 46 6.59 -8.81 0.33
N PHE A 47 7.50 -7.83 0.39
CA PHE A 47 8.16 -7.25 -0.78
C PHE A 47 9.67 -7.38 -0.72
N ARG A 48 10.22 -8.37 0.00
CA ARG A 48 11.66 -8.68 -0.08
C ARG A 48 11.99 -9.22 -1.48
N ASP A 49 12.99 -8.62 -2.12
CA ASP A 49 13.47 -8.94 -3.47
C ASP A 49 12.38 -8.89 -4.57
N PRO A 50 11.70 -7.75 -4.74
CA PRO A 50 10.62 -7.65 -5.72
C PRO A 50 11.20 -7.66 -7.14
N PRO A 51 10.52 -8.29 -8.13
CA PRO A 51 11.00 -8.35 -9.51
C PRO A 51 11.01 -6.99 -10.24
N SER A 52 10.45 -5.96 -9.61
CA SER A 52 10.38 -4.58 -10.10
C SER A 52 10.30 -3.61 -8.92
N PRO A 53 10.70 -2.33 -9.09
CA PRO A 53 10.62 -1.34 -8.02
C PRO A 53 9.22 -1.23 -7.41
N VAL A 54 9.16 -1.24 -6.09
CA VAL A 54 7.94 -1.04 -5.30
C VAL A 54 7.90 0.41 -4.83
N VAL A 55 6.72 1.00 -4.81
CA VAL A 55 6.45 2.32 -4.23
C VAL A 55 5.34 2.23 -3.20
N ALA A 56 5.30 3.20 -2.28
CA ALA A 56 4.11 3.47 -1.48
C ALA A 56 3.31 4.62 -2.13
N LEU A 57 2.05 4.36 -2.46
CA LEU A 57 1.09 5.40 -2.79
C LEU A 57 0.57 5.99 -1.48
N VAL A 58 0.65 7.32 -1.33
CA VAL A 58 0.02 8.04 -0.23
C VAL A 58 -1.34 8.53 -0.71
N ILE A 59 -2.39 7.97 -0.13
CA ILE A 59 -3.78 8.19 -0.52
C ILE A 59 -4.45 9.06 0.55
N ASP A 60 -5.00 10.19 0.13
CA ASP A 60 -5.90 11.00 0.94
C ASP A 60 -7.30 10.40 0.89
N GLU A 61 -7.78 9.98 2.05
CA GLU A 61 -9.10 9.38 2.22
C GLU A 61 -10.23 10.34 1.85
N ALA A 62 -10.04 11.65 2.03
CA ALA A 62 -11.04 12.65 1.65
C ALA A 62 -11.25 12.72 0.12
N GLY A 63 -10.29 12.23 -0.67
CA GLY A 63 -10.39 12.15 -2.12
C GLY A 63 -11.06 10.87 -2.63
N LEU A 64 -11.36 9.91 -1.75
CA LEU A 64 -11.96 8.64 -2.13
C LEU A 64 -13.49 8.73 -2.14
N SER A 65 -14.12 8.11 -3.14
CA SER A 65 -15.57 7.86 -3.11
C SER A 65 -15.94 6.59 -2.34
N SER A 66 -14.96 5.72 -2.11
CA SER A 66 -15.13 4.41 -1.50
C SER A 66 -15.02 4.48 0.02
N GLU A 67 -15.73 3.57 0.71
CA GLU A 67 -15.62 3.43 2.16
C GLU A 67 -14.22 2.94 2.56
N VAL A 68 -13.69 3.49 3.65
CA VAL A 68 -12.45 3.00 4.26
C VAL A 68 -12.72 2.51 5.67
N ARG A 69 -12.18 1.34 6.00
CA ARG A 69 -12.31 0.73 7.33
C ARG A 69 -10.95 0.40 7.92
N ASP A 70 -10.88 0.50 9.24
CA ASP A 70 -9.80 -0.07 10.05
C ASP A 70 -10.25 -1.43 10.57
N GLU A 71 -9.63 -2.50 10.09
CA GLU A 71 -10.05 -3.86 10.42
C GLU A 71 -8.87 -4.75 10.79
N LYS A 72 -9.16 -5.73 11.67
CA LYS A 72 -8.18 -6.75 12.03
C LYS A 72 -7.89 -7.65 10.84
N ALA A 73 -6.60 -7.90 10.60
CA ALA A 73 -6.17 -8.86 9.59
C ALA A 73 -6.52 -10.29 10.03
N VAL A 74 -7.31 -10.99 9.21
CA VAL A 74 -7.66 -12.39 9.44
C VAL A 74 -7.50 -13.17 8.13
N PRO A 75 -6.56 -14.14 8.06
CA PRO A 75 -5.65 -14.57 9.12
C PRO A 75 -4.57 -13.51 9.44
N THR A 76 -3.95 -13.63 10.62
CA THR A 76 -2.81 -12.80 11.00
C THR A 76 -1.66 -13.01 10.00
N PRO A 77 -1.14 -11.94 9.37
CA PRO A 77 -0.07 -12.07 8.40
C PRO A 77 1.27 -12.46 9.05
N PRO A 78 2.16 -13.16 8.34
CA PRO A 78 3.48 -13.51 8.85
C PRO A 78 4.28 -12.29 9.31
N GLY A 79 4.90 -12.37 10.49
CA GLY A 79 5.66 -11.25 11.08
C GLY A 79 4.81 -10.20 11.80
N PHE A 80 3.50 -10.42 11.93
CA PHE A 80 2.60 -9.56 12.69
C PHE A 80 1.99 -10.28 13.89
N SER A 81 1.63 -9.49 14.91
CA SER A 81 0.91 -9.97 16.08
C SER A 81 -0.56 -10.18 15.77
N GLU A 82 -1.20 -11.12 16.47
CA GLU A 82 -2.64 -11.34 16.37
C GLU A 82 -3.42 -10.06 16.65
N GLY A 83 -4.44 -9.79 15.83
CA GLY A 83 -5.26 -8.59 15.94
C GLY A 83 -4.61 -7.32 15.39
N VAL A 84 -3.48 -7.42 14.66
CA VAL A 84 -2.98 -6.30 13.86
C VAL A 84 -4.10 -5.75 12.97
N THR A 85 -4.19 -4.43 12.89
CA THR A 85 -5.23 -3.71 12.15
C THR A 85 -4.60 -3.03 10.93
N PHE A 86 -5.29 -3.08 9.80
CA PHE A 86 -4.92 -2.39 8.55
C PHE A 86 -6.08 -1.53 8.05
N ARG A 87 -5.74 -0.60 7.14
CA ARG A 87 -6.70 0.24 6.43
C ARG A 87 -7.14 -0.50 5.17
N HIS A 88 -8.44 -0.68 4.97
CA HIS A 88 -9.00 -1.31 3.77
C HIS A 88 -9.90 -0.34 3.03
N VAL A 89 -9.65 -0.12 1.73
CA VAL A 89 -10.50 0.70 0.87
C VAL A 89 -11.41 -0.22 0.05
N TYR A 90 -12.72 -0.07 0.21
CA TYR A 90 -13.74 -0.93 -0.43
C TYR A 90 -14.15 -0.45 -1.81
N GLY A 91 -13.18 -0.20 -2.67
CA GLY A 91 -13.40 0.20 -4.04
C GLY A 91 -12.12 0.66 -4.75
N PRO A 92 -12.25 1.14 -6.00
CA PRO A 92 -11.13 1.68 -6.76
C PRO A 92 -10.49 2.89 -6.05
N ILE A 93 -9.21 3.14 -6.32
CA ILE A 93 -8.50 4.33 -5.83
C ILE A 93 -8.53 5.40 -6.93
N GLU A 94 -9.18 6.52 -6.66
CA GLU A 94 -9.16 7.69 -7.53
C GLU A 94 -7.72 8.21 -7.68
N ARG A 95 -7.29 8.49 -8.91
CA ARG A 95 -5.93 9.00 -9.17
C ARG A 95 -5.67 10.31 -8.45
N SER A 96 -6.67 11.18 -8.35
CA SER A 96 -6.62 12.45 -7.63
C SER A 96 -6.54 12.29 -6.11
N ALA A 97 -6.91 11.13 -5.55
CA ALA A 97 -6.74 10.84 -4.14
C ALA A 97 -5.28 10.47 -3.80
N VAL A 98 -4.46 10.11 -4.79
CA VAL A 98 -3.04 9.84 -4.57
C VAL A 98 -2.27 11.16 -4.55
N VAL A 99 -1.87 11.59 -3.36
CA VAL A 99 -1.23 12.89 -3.12
C VAL A 99 0.30 12.83 -3.14
N ALA A 100 0.89 11.63 -3.02
CA ALA A 100 2.32 11.43 -3.17
C ALA A 100 2.65 9.98 -3.57
N LEU A 101 3.80 9.80 -4.21
CA LEU A 101 4.48 8.52 -4.36
C LEU A 101 5.75 8.57 -3.52
N LEU A 102 6.00 7.53 -2.72
CA LEU A 102 7.23 7.39 -1.96
C LEU A 102 8.01 6.18 -2.47
N ASP A 103 9.31 6.38 -2.67
CA ASP A 103 10.26 5.29 -2.87
C ASP A 103 10.62 4.65 -1.52
N LEU A 104 10.99 3.37 -1.55
CA LEU A 104 11.46 2.65 -0.37
C LEU A 104 12.98 2.57 -0.40
N GLU A 105 13.63 3.05 0.65
CA GLU A 105 15.07 2.88 0.83
C GLU A 105 15.38 1.59 1.59
N CYS A 106 16.46 0.92 1.20
CA CYS A 106 16.97 -0.27 1.87
C CYS A 106 18.33 0.01 2.53
N ASP A 107 18.61 -0.70 3.61
CA ASP A 107 19.98 -0.84 4.11
C ASP A 107 20.80 -1.86 3.30
N ASP A 108 22.08 -2.03 3.66
CA ASP A 108 23.00 -2.98 3.03
C ASP A 108 22.56 -4.45 3.15
N GLN A 109 21.57 -4.75 3.99
CA GLN A 109 20.99 -6.08 4.18
C GLN A 109 19.68 -6.28 3.38
N GLY A 110 19.28 -5.28 2.60
CA GLY A 110 18.04 -5.31 1.81
C GLY A 110 16.78 -5.11 2.66
N CYS A 111 16.91 -4.64 3.91
CA CYS A 111 15.77 -4.31 4.76
C CYS A 111 15.30 -2.90 4.45
N TYR A 112 14.00 -2.72 4.22
CA TYR A 112 13.41 -1.39 4.02
C TYR A 112 13.42 -0.58 5.32
N THR A 113 14.04 0.60 5.30
CA THR A 113 14.27 1.43 6.49
C THR A 113 13.58 2.78 6.45
N ALA A 114 13.27 3.31 5.26
CA ALA A 114 12.62 4.61 5.11
C ALA A 114 11.71 4.67 3.87
N LEU A 115 10.72 5.55 3.94
CA LEU A 115 9.96 6.02 2.78
C LEU A 115 10.42 7.43 2.45
N VAL A 116 10.76 7.69 1.20
CA VAL A 116 11.27 9.00 0.75
C VAL A 116 10.45 9.52 -0.42
N PRO A 117 10.19 10.84 -0.51
CA PRO A 117 9.47 11.42 -1.65
C PRO A 117 10.11 11.01 -2.98
N ARG A 118 9.28 10.48 -3.88
CA ARG A 118 9.70 10.17 -5.25
C ARG A 118 9.76 11.46 -6.08
N GLY A 119 10.89 11.70 -6.72
CA GLY A 119 11.15 12.85 -7.60
C GLY A 119 10.41 12.78 -8.94
#